data_AF-A0A1E3X2K3-F1
#
_entry.id   AF-A0A1E3X2K3-F1
#
_cell.length_a   1.000
_cell.length_b   1.000
_cell.length_c   1.000
_cell.angle_alpha   90.00
_cell.angle_beta   90.00
_cell.angle_gamma   90.00
#
_symmetry.space_group_name_H-M   'P 1'
#
loop_
_entity.id
_entity.type
_entity.pdbx_description
1 polymer ?
#
loop_
_entity_poly.entity_id
_entity_poly.type
_entity_poly.pdbx_seq_one_letter_code
_entity_poly.pdbx_strand_id
1 'polypeptide(L)' 'MIQKNSCPNFNHGRVNAPVRFCPTCGGVVNENIPIKSWCSEEEHAIKRRERSKYCIDCGKQLIQETEHANMLLM' A
#
# COMPACT_ATOMS: atom_id res chain seq x y z
N MET A 1 -10.15 6.11 23.63
CA MET A 1 -10.46 5.64 22.26
C MET A 1 -9.16 5.66 21.48
N ILE A 2 -8.52 4.50 21.29
CA ILE A 2 -7.27 4.41 20.53
C ILE A 2 -7.59 4.79 19.09
N GLN A 3 -6.99 5.86 18.58
CA GLN A 3 -7.19 6.32 17.20
C GLN A 3 -6.71 5.22 16.25
N LYS A 4 -7.63 4.37 15.77
CA LYS A 4 -7.49 3.73 14.47
C LYS A 4 -7.42 4.89 13.47
N ASN A 5 -6.24 5.14 12.88
CA ASN A 5 -5.95 6.02 11.72
C ASN A 5 -4.79 7.02 11.94
N SER A 6 -3.66 6.60 12.51
CA SER A 6 -2.42 7.43 12.51
C SER A 6 -1.63 7.39 11.19
N CYS A 7 -2.18 6.76 10.13
CA CYS A 7 -1.48 6.69 8.86
C CYS A 7 -1.45 8.09 8.21
N PRO A 8 -0.27 8.66 7.92
CA PRO A 8 -0.15 10.01 7.37
C PRO A 8 -0.55 10.08 5.88
N ASN A 9 -0.93 8.95 5.27
CA ASN A 9 -1.31 8.92 3.86
C ASN A 9 -2.67 9.60 3.65
N PHE A 10 -2.68 10.64 2.82
CA PHE A 10 -3.87 11.44 2.54
C PHE A 10 -5.04 10.68 1.90
N ASN A 11 -4.83 9.47 1.38
CA ASN A 11 -5.92 8.65 0.85
C ASN A 11 -6.99 8.34 1.91
N HIS A 12 -6.63 8.26 3.20
CA HIS A 12 -7.60 8.02 4.28
C HIS A 12 -8.61 9.16 4.48
N GLY A 13 -8.32 10.37 4.00
CA GLY A 13 -9.23 11.51 4.08
C GLY A 13 -10.06 11.73 2.81
N ARG A 14 -9.90 10.90 1.78
CA ARG A 14 -10.57 11.07 0.49
C ARG A 14 -11.79 10.16 0.41
N VAL A 15 -12.97 10.74 0.14
CA VAL A 15 -14.21 9.99 -0.12
C VAL A 15 -14.04 9.01 -1.29
N ASN A 16 -13.31 9.42 -2.34
CA ASN A 16 -13.02 8.62 -3.53
C ASN A 16 -11.50 8.49 -3.71
N ALA A 17 -10.81 7.84 -2.77
CA ALA A 17 -9.39 7.56 -2.96
C ALA A 17 -9.17 6.76 -4.27
N PRO A 18 -8.14 7.08 -5.07
CA PRO A 18 -7.97 6.47 -6.41
C PRO A 18 -7.43 5.03 -6.37
N VAL A 19 -7.27 4.47 -5.17
CA VAL A 19 -6.70 3.14 -4.93
C VAL A 19 -7.53 2.41 -3.89
N ARG A 20 -7.52 1.08 -3.91
CA ARG A 20 -8.26 0.29 -2.92
C ARG A 20 -7.56 0.28 -1.57
N PHE A 21 -6.27 -0.04 -1.56
CA PHE A 21 -5.46 -0.16 -0.35
C PHE A 21 -4.47 0.99 -0.21
N CYS A 22 -4.22 1.41 1.03
CA CYS A 22 -3.21 2.41 1.35
C CYS A 22 -1.81 1.82 1.12
N PRO A 23 -0.97 2.44 0.27
CA PRO A 23 0.39 1.93 0.01
C PRO A 23 1.31 2.02 1.23
N THR A 24 0.91 2.77 2.27
CA THR A 24 1.71 3.01 3.47
C THR A 24 1.38 2.05 4.61
N CYS A 25 0.10 1.78 4.88
CA CYS A 25 -0.33 0.98 6.03
C CYS A 25 -1.15 -0.27 5.66
N GLY A 26 -1.49 -0.48 4.38
CA GLY A 26 -2.29 -1.61 3.93
C GLY A 26 -3.79 -1.50 4.24
N GLY A 27 -4.23 -0.45 4.95
CA GLY A 27 -5.64 -0.22 5.24
C GLY A 27 -6.46 0.03 3.97
N VAL A 28 -7.72 -0.41 3.96
CA VAL A 28 -8.65 -0.11 2.86
C VAL A 28 -9.01 1.37 2.89
N VAL A 29 -8.83 2.07 1.77
CA VAL A 29 -9.12 3.51 1.61
C VAL A 29 -10.22 3.78 0.57
N ASN A 30 -10.57 2.79 -0.25
CA ASN A 30 -11.75 2.84 -1.12
C ASN A 30 -12.32 1.43 -1.35
N GLU A 31 -13.43 1.11 -0.70
CA GLU A 31 -14.08 -0.21 -0.82
C GLU A 31 -14.80 -0.43 -2.16
N ASN A 32 -15.06 0.64 -2.92
CA ASN A 32 -15.76 0.59 -4.21
C ASN A 32 -14.86 0.12 -5.37
N ILE A 33 -13.54 0.22 -5.23
CA ILE A 33 -12.59 -0.30 -6.24
C ILE A 33 -12.42 -1.80 -5.99
N PRO A 34 -12.75 -2.72 -6.92
CA PRO A 34 -12.63 -4.16 -6.69
C PRO A 34 -11.21 -4.60 -6.30
N ILE A 35 -11.10 -5.62 -5.43
CA ILE A 35 -9.80 -6.24 -5.14
C ILE A 35 -9.32 -6.92 -6.42
N LYS A 36 -8.07 -6.64 -6.82
CA LYS A 36 -7.42 -7.43 -7.85
C LYS A 36 -7.02 -8.78 -7.27
N SER A 37 -7.65 -9.85 -7.76
CA SER A 37 -7.48 -11.22 -7.24
C SER A 37 -6.07 -11.79 -7.44
N TRP A 38 -5.36 -11.33 -8.48
CA TRP A 38 -4.00 -11.77 -8.80
C TRP A 38 -3.16 -10.60 -9.28
N CYS A 39 -1.97 -10.44 -8.71
CA CYS A 39 -0.95 -9.50 -9.16
C CYS A 39 0.31 -10.28 -9.53
N SER A 40 0.97 -9.91 -10.62
CA SER A 40 2.25 -10.52 -10.99
C SER A 40 3.38 -10.02 -10.07
N GLU A 41 4.47 -10.78 -9.98
CA GLU A 41 5.66 -10.32 -9.25
C GLU A 41 6.35 -9.12 -9.92
N GLU A 42 6.16 -8.93 -11.23
CA GLU A 42 6.62 -7.73 -11.95
C GLU A 42 5.85 -6.48 -11.49
N GLU A 43 4.53 -6.56 -11.39
CA GLU A 43 3.70 -5.47 -10.86
C GLU A 43 4.11 -5.12 -9.43
N HIS A 44 4.31 -6.14 -8.58
CA HIS A 44 4.81 -5.93 -7.22
C HIS A 44 6.23 -5.36 -7.19
N ALA A 45 7.12 -5.75 -8.10
CA ALA A 45 8.47 -5.19 -8.20
C ALA A 45 8.44 -3.70 -8.55
N ILE A 46 7.55 -3.27 -9.45
CA ILE A 46 7.33 -1.84 -9.76
C ILE A 46 6.88 -1.10 -8.50
N LYS A 47 5.90 -1.63 -7.77
CA LYS A 47 5.39 -1.02 -6.53
C LYS A 47 6.44 -0.95 -5.41
N ARG A 48 7.32 -1.95 -5.29
CA ARG A 48 8.48 -1.88 -4.40
C ARG A 48 9.44 -0.77 -4.78
N ARG A 49 9.76 -0.60 -6.07
CA ARG A 49 10.60 0.50 -6.57
C ARG A 49 9.99 1.88 -6.31
N GLU A 50 8.66 1.98 -6.38
CA GLU A 50 7.88 3.17 -5.97
C GLU A 50 7.80 3.36 -4.44
N ARG A 51 8.48 2.52 -3.65
CA ARG A 51 8.50 2.53 -2.18
C ARG A 51 7.13 2.30 -1.53
N SER A 52 6.21 1.66 -2.24
CA SER A 52 4.95 1.22 -1.65
C SER A 52 5.21 0.04 -0.71
N LYS A 53 4.83 0.18 0.57
CA LYS A 53 4.93 -0.91 1.56
C LYS A 53 3.87 -1.97 1.35
N TYR A 54 2.75 -1.60 0.76
CA TYR A 54 1.63 -2.49 0.43
C TYR A 54 1.18 -2.27 -1.01
N CYS A 55 0.72 -3.33 -1.67
CA CYS A 55 0.13 -3.27 -2.99
C CYS A 55 -1.23 -2.55 -2.92
N ILE A 56 -1.39 -1.52 -3.76
CA ILE A 56 -2.61 -0.69 -3.81
C ILE A 56 -3.83 -1.44 -4.35
N ASP A 57 -3.61 -2.55 -5.06
CA ASP A 57 -4.66 -3.32 -5.75
C ASP A 57 -5.09 -4.58 -4.98
N CYS A 58 -4.14 -5.32 -4.41
CA CYS A 58 -4.39 -6.59 -3.71
C CYS A 58 -4.12 -6.56 -2.21
N GLY A 59 -3.50 -5.49 -1.68
CA GLY A 59 -3.21 -5.34 -0.25
C GLY A 59 -2.01 -6.14 0.26
N LYS A 60 -1.31 -6.90 -0.59
CA LYS A 60 -0.10 -7.66 -0.20
C LYS A 60 0.97 -6.72 0.34
N GLN A 61 1.58 -7.05 1.48
CA GLN A 61 2.77 -6.34 1.96
C GLN A 61 3.95 -6.61 1.03
N LEU A 62 4.58 -5.55 0.56
CA LEU A 62 5.64 -5.57 -0.45
C LEU A 62 7.02 -5.32 0.14
N ILE A 63 7.11 -4.47 1.16
CA ILE A 63 8.38 -4.16 1.82
C ILE A 63 8.21 -4.46 3.30
N GLN A 64 9.06 -5.37 3.80
CA GLN A 64 9.15 -5.64 5.23
C GLN A 64 10.05 -4.59 5.90
N GLU A 65 9.76 -4.22 7.14
CA GLU A 65 10.50 -3.16 7.86
C GLU A 65 11.99 -3.47 8.01
N THR A 66 12.38 -4.74 7.95
CA THR A 66 13.76 -5.24 7.97
C THR A 66 14.50 -5.05 6.63
N GLU A 67 13.80 -4.91 5.51
CA GLU A 67 14.40 -4.76 4.17
C GLU A 67 14.58 -3.30 3.72
N HIS A 68 14.01 -2.34 4.46
CA HIS A 68 14.10 -0.92 4.14
C HIS A 68 15.56 -0.40 4.18
N ALA A 69 16.42 -1.04 4.97
CA ALA A 69 17.85 -0.70 5.06
C ALA A 69 18.64 -1.08 3.79
N ASN A 70 18.24 -2.12 3.07
CA ASN A 70 18.95 -2.61 1.88
C ASN A 70 18.50 -1.94 0.58
N MET A 71 17.26 -1.43 0.53
CA MET A 71 16.71 -0.78 -0.67
C MET A 71 17.10 0.70 -0.82
N LEU A 72 17.77 1.29 0.18
CA LEU A 72 18.35 2.64 0.12
C LEU A 72 19.80 2.66 -0.40
N LEU A 73 20.37 1.49 -0.70
CA LEU A 73 21.77 1.31 -1.11
C LEU A 73 21.94 0.81 -2.56
N MET A 74 20.85 0.73 -3.33
CA MET A 74 20.85 0.42 -4.77
C MET A 74 20.19 1.56 -5.54
#